data_AF-A0A1Q4ZF58-F1
#
_entry.id   AF-A0A1Q4ZF58-F1
#
_cell.length_a   1.000
_cell.length_b   1.000
_cell.length_c   1.000
_cell.angle_alpha   90.00
_cell.angle_beta   90.00
_cell.angle_gamma   90.00
#
_symmetry.space_group_name_H-M   'P 1'
#
loop_
_entity.id
_entity.type
_entity.pdbx_description
1 polymer ?
#
loop_
_entity_poly.entity_id
_entity_poly.type
_entity_poly.pdbx_seq_one_letter_code
_entity_poly.pdbx_strand_id
1 'polypeptide(L)'
;MGCAPRRRAPRHRLNHRIHKARIPSAGPAFWAPAAADPLPFREDITVTDTDHTSSRKLPGSRPEDHTDWVALGRWLQDIQNTLVHHERTPRYGDDFYAEALRRLLSDSRCGWISTAEHLWLLDLHTHVDRRNAQEANRRAREARARYATASRKIRAELAGWLRRVTNERTVAGRYRREGVLLAADWLDPATSASPYAGLQTGAVSRSPQLTAVSPVGSDVLLALRNAGEREGRLAVGWWQQHALEGRGASEQALTARTVLGGIDSSDDGVLAALPRFDVAGYDADRYQAHAPAGAPGWSELLDHDQALVVDAVRDGFTDAVRDGVAARCHAVLTARAVTR
;
A
#
# COMPACT_ATOMS: atom_id res chain seq x y z
N MET A 1 36.37 62.22 50.41
CA MET A 1 36.30 60.80 50.00
C MET A 1 35.15 60.16 50.76
N GLY A 2 34.01 59.94 50.08
CA GLY A 2 32.73 59.63 50.70
C GLY A 2 32.45 58.13 50.79
N CYS A 3 32.08 57.68 51.98
CA CYS A 3 31.47 56.38 52.24
C CYS A 3 29.94 56.55 52.26
N ALA A 4 29.23 55.91 51.34
CA ALA A 4 27.78 55.79 51.34
C ALA A 4 27.38 54.30 51.45
N PRO A 5 26.40 53.94 52.30
CA PRO A 5 26.02 52.56 52.57
C PRO A 5 25.03 51.97 51.55
N ARG A 6 25.25 50.70 51.19
CA ARG A 6 24.40 49.88 50.32
C ARG A 6 23.05 49.57 50.98
N ARG A 7 21.96 49.99 50.35
CA ARG A 7 20.58 49.58 50.66
C ARG A 7 20.33 48.15 50.13
N ARG A 8 19.91 47.24 51.03
CA ARG A 8 19.38 45.91 50.70
C ARG A 8 17.89 46.02 50.36
N ALA A 9 17.48 45.46 49.23
CA ALA A 9 16.07 45.29 48.85
C ALA A 9 15.47 44.01 49.47
N PRO A 10 14.16 43.97 49.75
CA PRO A 10 13.50 42.84 50.39
C PRO A 10 13.21 41.68 49.41
N ARG A 11 13.47 40.46 49.86
CA ARG A 11 13.09 39.21 49.19
C ARG A 11 11.61 38.90 49.46
N HIS A 12 10.77 39.03 48.44
CA HIS A 12 9.40 38.48 48.47
C HIS A 12 9.44 36.95 48.34
N ARG A 13 8.99 36.25 49.39
CA ARG A 13 8.65 34.82 49.35
C ARG A 13 7.28 34.66 48.69
N LEU A 14 7.22 34.07 47.50
CA LEU A 14 6.00 33.53 46.91
C LEU A 14 5.80 32.10 47.39
N ASN A 15 4.79 31.88 48.22
CA ASN A 15 4.29 30.57 48.62
C ASN A 15 3.44 29.99 47.46
N HIS A 16 3.97 29.00 46.74
CA HIS A 16 3.15 28.17 45.85
C HIS A 16 2.31 27.18 46.69
N ARG A 17 1.03 27.51 46.89
CA ARG A 17 0.01 26.54 47.29
C ARG A 17 -0.35 25.67 46.07
N ILE A 18 0.09 24.42 46.09
CA ILE A 18 -0.36 23.39 45.14
C ILE A 18 -1.75 22.94 45.60
N HIS A 19 -2.79 23.37 44.88
CA HIS A 19 -4.11 22.75 45.00
C HIS A 19 -4.08 21.39 44.29
N LYS A 20 -4.08 20.30 45.09
CA LYS A 20 -4.42 18.96 44.60
C LYS A 20 -5.88 18.96 44.16
N ALA A 21 -6.12 18.97 42.86
CA ALA A 21 -7.42 18.66 42.29
C ALA A 21 -7.71 17.16 42.50
N ARG A 22 -8.81 16.90 43.20
CA ARG A 22 -9.34 15.57 43.53
C ARG A 22 -10.06 15.05 42.28
N ILE A 23 -9.46 14.06 41.60
CA ILE A 23 -10.11 13.34 40.50
C ILE A 23 -11.17 12.40 41.13
N PRO A 24 -12.47 12.51 40.79
CA PRO A 24 -13.46 11.53 41.21
C PRO A 24 -13.28 10.24 40.41
N SER A 25 -13.12 9.14 41.12
CA SER A 25 -13.14 7.78 40.61
C SER A 25 -14.55 7.42 40.10
N ALA A 26 -14.72 7.34 38.78
CA ALA A 26 -15.89 6.70 38.18
C ALA A 26 -15.62 5.19 38.10
N GLY A 27 -16.41 4.41 38.83
CA GLY A 27 -16.40 2.94 38.78
C GLY A 27 -16.98 2.41 37.46
N PRO A 28 -16.82 1.10 37.20
CA PRO A 28 -17.22 0.48 35.94
C PRO A 28 -18.73 0.30 35.89
N ALA A 29 -19.39 1.05 35.01
CA ALA A 29 -20.80 0.84 34.67
C ALA A 29 -20.92 -0.30 33.65
N PHE A 30 -21.46 -1.41 34.14
CA PHE A 30 -21.99 -2.56 33.41
C PHE A 30 -22.86 -2.11 32.22
N TRP A 31 -22.49 -2.49 31.00
CA TRP A 31 -23.37 -2.39 29.83
C TRP A 31 -24.20 -3.67 29.74
N ALA A 32 -25.50 -3.54 30.00
CA ALA A 32 -26.51 -4.52 29.58
C ALA A 32 -27.09 -4.06 28.22
N PRO A 33 -27.29 -4.97 27.25
CA PRO A 33 -27.85 -4.61 25.95
C PRO A 33 -29.36 -4.37 26.05
N ALA A 34 -29.79 -3.19 25.60
CA ALA A 34 -31.20 -2.87 25.39
C ALA A 34 -31.73 -3.66 24.17
N ALA A 35 -32.90 -4.27 24.36
CA ALA A 35 -33.66 -4.96 23.33
C ALA A 35 -34.02 -3.98 22.19
N ALA A 36 -33.65 -4.34 20.97
CA ALA A 36 -34.06 -3.64 19.76
C ALA A 36 -35.35 -4.26 19.23
N ASP A 37 -36.40 -3.45 19.14
CA ASP A 37 -37.62 -3.79 18.41
C ASP A 37 -37.33 -3.90 16.89
N PRO A 38 -37.92 -4.89 16.19
CA PRO A 38 -37.68 -5.09 14.77
C PRO A 38 -38.48 -4.08 13.93
N LEU A 39 -37.77 -3.30 13.11
CA LEU A 39 -38.39 -2.47 12.09
C LEU A 39 -38.89 -3.32 10.91
N PRO A 40 -40.02 -2.95 10.28
CA PRO A 40 -40.59 -3.70 9.17
C PRO A 40 -39.76 -3.51 7.89
N PHE A 41 -39.36 -4.65 7.33
CA PHE A 41 -38.78 -4.82 6.01
C PHE A 41 -39.77 -4.28 4.96
N ARG A 42 -39.37 -3.28 4.17
CA ARG A 42 -40.11 -2.83 2.99
C ARG A 42 -39.20 -2.99 1.78
N GLU A 43 -39.45 -4.06 1.05
CA GLU A 43 -38.96 -4.30 -0.30
C GLU A 43 -39.53 -3.23 -1.22
N ASP A 44 -38.66 -2.60 -2.01
CA ASP A 44 -38.93 -2.08 -3.36
C ASP A 44 -37.59 -1.58 -3.92
N ILE A 45 -36.71 -2.54 -4.26
CA ILE A 45 -35.56 -2.27 -5.14
C ILE A 45 -35.97 -2.73 -6.53
N THR A 46 -36.39 -1.77 -7.34
CA THR A 46 -36.53 -1.93 -8.79
C THR A 46 -35.13 -2.12 -9.39
N VAL A 47 -34.76 -3.39 -9.56
CA VAL A 47 -33.60 -3.79 -10.36
C VAL A 47 -33.87 -3.37 -11.80
N THR A 48 -33.28 -2.25 -12.20
CA THR A 48 -33.21 -1.86 -13.60
C THR A 48 -32.15 -2.73 -14.25
N ASP A 49 -32.65 -3.77 -14.92
CA ASP A 49 -31.88 -4.69 -15.74
C ASP A 49 -31.22 -3.90 -16.87
N THR A 50 -29.95 -3.54 -16.66
CA THR A 50 -29.10 -2.96 -17.70
C THR A 50 -28.36 -4.14 -18.32
N ASP A 51 -28.96 -4.66 -19.38
CA ASP A 51 -28.39 -5.62 -20.32
C ASP A 51 -27.11 -5.05 -20.95
N HIS A 52 -26.02 -5.07 -20.20
CA HIS A 52 -24.69 -5.07 -20.74
C HIS A 52 -24.34 -6.52 -21.09
N THR A 53 -24.80 -6.94 -22.26
CA THR A 53 -24.23 -8.05 -23.04
C THR A 53 -22.79 -7.67 -23.41
N SER A 54 -21.94 -7.68 -22.39
CA SER A 54 -20.50 -7.59 -22.53
C SER A 54 -20.07 -8.90 -23.18
N SER A 55 -19.84 -8.83 -24.49
CA SER A 55 -19.18 -9.86 -25.29
C SER A 55 -17.80 -10.15 -24.68
N ARG A 56 -17.80 -10.95 -23.62
CA ARG A 56 -16.60 -11.51 -23.00
C ARG A 56 -16.07 -12.51 -24.00
N LYS A 57 -15.03 -12.11 -24.74
CA LYS A 57 -14.09 -13.07 -25.31
C LYS A 57 -13.66 -13.98 -24.16
N LEU A 58 -14.16 -15.21 -24.14
CA LEU A 58 -13.65 -16.25 -23.27
C LEU A 58 -12.13 -16.34 -23.52
N PRO A 59 -11.31 -16.37 -22.46
CA PRO A 59 -9.88 -16.65 -22.62
C PRO A 59 -9.75 -17.96 -23.40
N GLY A 60 -8.74 -18.00 -24.29
CA GLY A 60 -8.63 -18.92 -25.42
C GLY A 60 -9.06 -20.36 -25.16
N SER A 61 -9.53 -21.02 -26.21
CA SER A 61 -9.92 -22.43 -26.23
C SER A 61 -8.93 -23.28 -25.40
N ARG A 62 -9.49 -24.14 -24.55
CA ARG A 62 -8.73 -25.10 -23.71
C ARG A 62 -7.64 -25.75 -24.58
N PRO A 63 -6.37 -25.76 -24.13
CA PRO A 63 -5.30 -26.37 -24.90
C PRO A 63 -5.63 -27.84 -25.17
N GLU A 64 -5.39 -28.29 -26.41
CA GLU A 64 -5.52 -29.70 -26.76
C GLU A 64 -4.51 -30.52 -25.95
N ASP A 65 -4.98 -31.63 -25.37
CA ASP A 65 -4.14 -32.49 -24.55
C ASP A 65 -3.26 -33.37 -25.44
N HIS A 66 -1.98 -33.01 -25.56
CA HIS A 66 -0.97 -33.76 -26.32
C HIS A 66 -0.25 -34.82 -25.48
N THR A 67 -0.88 -35.32 -24.40
CA THR A 67 -0.28 -36.36 -23.56
C THR A 67 -0.03 -37.63 -24.38
N ASP A 68 1.24 -38.04 -24.48
CA ASP A 68 1.64 -39.32 -25.07
C ASP A 68 1.35 -40.46 -24.10
N TRP A 69 0.12 -40.96 -24.15
CA TRP A 69 -0.37 -42.03 -23.30
C TRP A 69 0.41 -43.34 -23.44
N VAL A 70 1.01 -43.60 -24.61
CA VAL A 70 1.81 -44.79 -24.86
C VAL A 70 3.14 -44.68 -24.13
N ALA A 71 3.82 -43.53 -24.23
CA ALA A 71 5.05 -43.28 -23.49
C ALA A 71 4.81 -43.33 -21.96
N LEU A 72 3.73 -42.72 -21.48
CA LEU A 72 3.36 -42.74 -20.06
C LEU A 72 3.05 -44.17 -19.58
N GLY A 73 2.30 -44.94 -20.37
CA GLY A 73 1.97 -46.32 -20.08
C GLY A 73 3.22 -47.20 -19.95
N ARG A 74 4.16 -47.08 -20.90
CA ARG A 74 5.45 -47.79 -20.86
C ARG A 74 6.25 -47.45 -19.60
N TRP A 75 6.35 -46.17 -19.26
CA TRP A 75 7.10 -45.72 -18.10
C TRP A 75 6.52 -46.27 -16.78
N LEU A 76 5.19 -46.24 -16.61
CA LEU A 76 4.54 -46.80 -15.43
C LEU A 76 4.69 -48.33 -15.36
N GLN A 77 4.60 -49.01 -16.50
CA GLN A 77 4.82 -50.44 -16.58
C GLN A 77 6.25 -50.82 -16.19
N ASP A 78 7.26 -50.06 -16.62
CA ASP A 78 8.66 -50.27 -16.25
C ASP A 78 8.88 -50.11 -14.73
N ILE A 79 8.25 -49.11 -14.11
CA ILE A 79 8.27 -48.93 -12.66
C ILE A 79 7.63 -50.14 -11.97
N GLN A 80 6.45 -50.57 -12.43
CA GLN A 80 5.75 -51.71 -11.83
C GLN A 80 6.56 -53.01 -11.96
N ASN A 81 7.16 -53.26 -13.12
CA ASN A 81 8.02 -54.43 -13.35
C ASN A 81 9.26 -54.40 -12.43
N THR A 82 9.87 -53.23 -12.26
CA THR A 82 11.03 -53.04 -11.37
C THR A 82 10.67 -53.29 -9.90
N LEU A 83 9.53 -52.77 -9.45
CA LEU A 83 9.11 -52.86 -8.05
C LEU A 83 8.53 -54.22 -7.67
N VAL A 84 7.73 -54.84 -8.53
CA VAL A 84 6.95 -56.04 -8.19
C VAL A 84 7.67 -57.32 -8.63
N HIS A 85 8.32 -57.29 -9.79
CA HIS A 85 8.86 -58.50 -10.41
C HIS A 85 10.37 -58.59 -10.36
N HIS A 86 11.07 -57.51 -9.96
CA HIS A 86 12.55 -57.40 -10.02
C HIS A 86 13.15 -57.77 -11.38
N GLU A 87 12.32 -57.75 -12.43
CA GLU A 87 12.66 -58.14 -13.79
C GLU A 87 12.51 -56.94 -14.71
N ARG A 88 13.44 -56.79 -15.64
CA ARG A 88 13.44 -55.71 -16.65
C ARG A 88 12.71 -56.07 -17.93
N THR A 89 12.22 -57.30 -18.06
CA THR A 89 11.55 -57.75 -19.28
C THR A 89 10.08 -57.33 -19.28
N PRO A 90 9.62 -56.53 -20.26
CA PRO A 90 8.23 -56.11 -20.34
C PRO A 90 7.33 -57.34 -20.58
N ARG A 91 6.31 -57.52 -19.73
CA ARG A 91 5.49 -58.74 -19.71
C ARG A 91 4.14 -58.63 -20.44
N TYR A 92 3.70 -57.46 -20.92
CA TYR A 92 2.38 -57.30 -21.55
C TYR A 92 2.34 -56.20 -22.62
N GLY A 93 1.32 -56.26 -23.50
CA GLY A 93 1.16 -55.35 -24.63
C GLY A 93 0.91 -53.90 -24.22
N ASP A 94 1.90 -53.05 -24.49
CA ASP A 94 1.95 -51.63 -24.16
C ASP A 94 0.67 -50.86 -24.50
N ASP A 95 0.03 -51.19 -25.63
CA ASP A 95 -1.13 -50.47 -26.15
C ASP A 95 -2.37 -50.65 -25.27
N PHE A 96 -2.56 -51.83 -24.67
CA PHE A 96 -3.71 -52.11 -23.81
C PHE A 96 -3.60 -51.35 -22.48
N TYR A 97 -2.39 -51.32 -21.90
CA TYR A 97 -2.14 -50.63 -20.65
C TYR A 97 -2.24 -49.11 -20.83
N ALA A 98 -1.70 -48.58 -21.93
CA ALA A 98 -1.82 -47.18 -22.29
C ALA A 98 -3.28 -46.74 -22.46
N GLU A 99 -4.11 -47.54 -23.15
CA GLU A 99 -5.54 -47.22 -23.34
C GLU A 99 -6.34 -47.35 -22.02
N ALA A 100 -6.03 -48.33 -21.17
CA ALA A 100 -6.65 -48.46 -19.86
C ALA A 100 -6.32 -47.26 -18.95
N LEU A 101 -5.05 -46.83 -18.92
CA LEU A 101 -4.62 -45.62 -18.22
C LEU A 101 -5.29 -44.37 -18.78
N ARG A 102 -5.34 -44.22 -20.11
CA ARG A 102 -6.02 -43.11 -20.75
C ARG A 102 -7.48 -43.04 -20.32
N ARG A 103 -8.22 -44.16 -20.32
CA ARG A 103 -9.62 -44.19 -19.88
C ARG A 103 -9.79 -43.87 -18.40
N LEU A 104 -8.92 -44.41 -17.55
CA LEU A 104 -8.96 -44.17 -16.11
C LEU A 104 -8.66 -42.71 -15.77
N LEU A 105 -7.63 -42.13 -16.40
CA LEU A 105 -7.14 -40.78 -16.13
C LEU A 105 -7.88 -39.70 -16.94
N SER A 106 -8.58 -40.06 -18.01
CA SER A 106 -9.48 -39.13 -18.72
C SER A 106 -10.91 -39.16 -18.15
N ASP A 107 -11.22 -40.07 -17.22
CA ASP A 107 -12.50 -40.03 -16.49
C ASP A 107 -12.55 -38.74 -15.66
N SER A 108 -13.60 -37.94 -15.83
CA SER A 108 -13.79 -36.68 -15.12
C SER A 108 -13.78 -36.83 -13.59
N ARG A 109 -13.95 -38.05 -13.07
CA ARG A 109 -13.92 -38.36 -11.65
C ARG A 109 -12.53 -38.59 -11.07
N CYS A 110 -11.52 -38.89 -11.88
CA CYS A 110 -10.19 -39.22 -11.36
C CYS A 110 -9.43 -37.99 -10.86
N GLY A 111 -9.87 -36.78 -11.21
CA GLY A 111 -9.21 -35.53 -10.82
C GLY A 111 -7.84 -35.32 -11.48
N TRP A 112 -7.49 -36.15 -12.47
CA TRP A 112 -6.28 -35.95 -13.25
C TRP A 112 -6.45 -34.74 -14.15
N ILE A 113 -5.41 -33.92 -14.20
CA ILE A 113 -5.33 -32.70 -14.98
C ILE A 113 -4.00 -32.78 -15.72
N SER A 114 -4.02 -32.60 -17.04
CA SER A 114 -2.78 -32.61 -17.83
C SER A 114 -1.88 -31.45 -17.41
N THR A 115 -0.56 -31.56 -17.61
CA THR A 115 0.36 -30.46 -17.29
C THR A 115 -0.02 -29.18 -18.05
N ALA A 116 -0.46 -29.31 -19.30
CA ALA A 116 -0.93 -28.18 -20.11
C ALA A 116 -2.18 -27.52 -19.50
N GLU A 117 -3.15 -28.31 -19.03
CA GLU A 117 -4.33 -27.81 -18.36
C GLU A 117 -4.02 -27.19 -16.99
N HIS A 118 -3.09 -27.78 -16.23
CA HIS A 118 -2.64 -27.21 -14.96
C HIS A 118 -1.95 -25.85 -15.17
N LEU A 119 -1.07 -25.74 -16.16
CA LEU A 119 -0.43 -24.47 -16.51
C LEU A 119 -1.45 -23.43 -17.00
N TRP A 120 -2.45 -23.86 -17.79
CA TRP A 120 -3.54 -23.00 -18.22
C TRP A 120 -4.39 -22.50 -17.04
N LEU A 121 -4.70 -23.36 -16.06
CA LEU A 121 -5.39 -22.97 -14.82
C LEU A 121 -4.57 -21.98 -14.00
N LEU A 122 -3.26 -22.18 -13.88
CA LEU A 122 -2.36 -21.23 -13.22
C LEU A 122 -2.36 -19.86 -13.93
N ASP A 123 -2.25 -19.85 -15.27
CA ASP A 123 -2.30 -18.61 -16.05
C ASP A 123 -3.65 -17.89 -15.86
N LEU A 124 -4.76 -18.64 -15.87
CA LEU A 124 -6.09 -18.11 -15.59
C LEU A 124 -6.16 -17.48 -14.19
N HIS A 125 -5.63 -18.13 -13.16
CA HIS A 125 -5.57 -17.59 -11.81
C HIS A 125 -4.75 -16.30 -11.75
N THR A 126 -3.56 -16.27 -12.36
CA THR A 126 -2.75 -15.04 -12.39
C THR A 126 -3.45 -13.90 -13.12
N HIS A 127 -4.23 -14.21 -14.16
CA HIS A 127 -5.02 -13.21 -14.88
C HIS A 127 -6.16 -12.66 -14.03
N VAL A 128 -6.86 -13.53 -13.29
CA VAL A 128 -7.91 -13.14 -12.33
C VAL A 128 -7.31 -12.28 -11.21
N ASP A 129 -6.17 -12.66 -10.65
CA ASP A 129 -5.50 -11.91 -9.58
C ASP A 129 -5.05 -10.54 -10.05
N ARG A 130 -4.46 -10.43 -11.25
CA ARG A 130 -4.10 -9.16 -11.86
C ARG A 130 -5.33 -8.26 -12.03
N ARG A 131 -6.46 -8.81 -12.49
CA ARG A 131 -7.71 -8.08 -12.64
C ARG A 131 -8.28 -7.63 -11.29
N ASN A 132 -8.24 -8.48 -10.27
CA ASN A 132 -8.66 -8.16 -8.92
C ASN A 132 -7.81 -7.03 -8.32
N ALA A 133 -6.49 -7.06 -8.52
CA ALA A 133 -5.59 -6.00 -8.09
C ALA A 133 -5.89 -4.66 -8.79
N GLN A 134 -6.15 -4.68 -10.10
CA GLN A 134 -6.56 -3.48 -10.84
C GLN A 134 -7.88 -2.89 -10.34
N GLU A 135 -8.86 -3.75 -10.07
CA GLU A 135 -10.16 -3.35 -9.52
C GLU A 135 -10.03 -2.77 -8.11
N ALA A 136 -9.23 -3.40 -7.24
CA ALA A 136 -8.94 -2.90 -5.90
C ALA A 136 -8.26 -1.53 -5.95
N ASN A 137 -7.27 -1.35 -6.83
CA ASN A 137 -6.61 -0.06 -7.04
C ASN A 137 -7.57 1.02 -7.54
N ARG A 138 -8.48 0.68 -8.47
CA ARG A 138 -9.52 1.61 -8.93
C ARG A 138 -10.42 2.04 -7.78
N ARG A 139 -10.93 1.08 -7.00
CA ARG A 139 -11.79 1.36 -5.83
C ARG A 139 -11.07 2.20 -4.78
N ALA A 140 -9.79 1.94 -4.52
CA ALA A 140 -8.99 2.74 -3.61
C ALA A 140 -8.84 4.19 -4.09
N ARG A 141 -8.60 4.42 -5.39
CA ARG A 141 -8.56 5.77 -5.99
C ARG A 141 -9.91 6.48 -5.87
N GLU A 142 -10.99 5.80 -6.20
CA GLU A 142 -12.34 6.36 -6.06
C GLU A 142 -12.67 6.70 -4.59
N ALA A 143 -12.30 5.83 -3.64
CA ALA A 143 -12.48 6.09 -2.21
C ALA A 143 -11.69 7.31 -1.74
N ARG A 144 -10.42 7.44 -2.16
CA ARG A 144 -9.59 8.62 -1.88
C ARG A 144 -10.19 9.90 -2.47
N ALA A 145 -10.70 9.85 -3.70
CA ALA A 145 -11.35 10.99 -4.36
C ALA A 145 -12.65 11.40 -3.64
N ARG A 146 -13.46 10.43 -3.20
CA ARG A 146 -14.68 10.67 -2.40
C ARG A 146 -14.31 11.28 -1.05
N TYR A 147 -13.31 10.74 -0.36
CA TYR A 147 -12.80 11.27 0.89
C TYR A 147 -12.31 12.71 0.74
N ALA A 148 -11.51 13.02 -0.28
CA ALA A 148 -11.01 14.36 -0.56
C ALA A 148 -12.14 15.37 -0.88
N THR A 149 -13.23 14.92 -1.49
CA THR A 149 -14.40 15.77 -1.76
C THR A 149 -15.22 16.00 -0.49
N ALA A 150 -15.45 14.95 0.29
CA ALA A 150 -16.14 15.05 1.58
C ALA A 150 -15.36 15.92 2.58
N SER A 151 -14.03 15.76 2.66
CA SER A 151 -13.18 16.55 3.56
C SER A 151 -13.16 18.03 3.19
N ARG A 152 -13.16 18.37 1.90
CA ARG A 152 -13.31 19.77 1.42
C ARG A 152 -14.66 20.36 1.83
N LYS A 153 -15.75 19.60 1.71
CA LYS A 153 -17.08 20.04 2.14
C LYS A 153 -17.14 20.28 3.65
N ILE A 154 -16.65 19.33 4.45
CA ILE A 154 -16.59 19.44 5.91
C ILE A 154 -15.74 20.64 6.33
N ARG A 155 -14.59 20.87 5.68
CA ARG A 155 -13.75 22.07 5.93
C ARG A 155 -14.51 23.36 5.68
N ALA A 156 -15.25 23.45 4.58
CA ALA A 156 -16.05 24.64 4.27
C ALA A 156 -17.18 24.86 5.31
N GLU A 157 -17.87 23.80 5.71
CA GLU A 157 -18.93 23.86 6.73
C GLU A 157 -18.39 24.23 8.11
N LEU A 158 -17.28 23.62 8.54
CA LEU A 158 -16.60 23.91 9.80
C LEU A 158 -16.09 25.34 9.83
N ALA A 159 -15.45 25.83 8.76
CA ALA A 159 -15.02 27.21 8.66
C ALA A 159 -16.21 28.19 8.73
N GLY A 160 -17.33 27.86 8.10
CA GLY A 160 -18.57 28.63 8.20
C GLY A 160 -19.15 28.64 9.61
N TRP A 161 -19.15 27.50 10.31
CA TRP A 161 -19.58 27.39 11.69
C TRP A 161 -18.68 28.17 12.64
N LEU A 162 -17.35 28.02 12.53
CA LEU A 162 -16.38 28.76 13.32
C LEU A 162 -16.60 30.27 13.17
N ARG A 163 -16.77 30.79 11.95
CA ARG A 163 -17.07 32.21 11.72
C ARG A 163 -18.32 32.70 12.44
N ARG A 164 -19.36 31.87 12.56
CA ARG A 164 -20.61 32.22 13.28
C ARG A 164 -20.42 32.20 14.80
N VAL A 165 -19.68 31.23 15.32
CA VAL A 165 -19.55 31.00 16.77
C VAL A 165 -18.45 31.86 17.41
N THR A 166 -17.32 32.06 16.72
CA THR A 166 -16.29 32.99 17.18
C THR A 166 -16.72 34.42 16.85
N ASN A 167 -17.46 35.03 17.76
CA ASN A 167 -17.94 36.41 17.68
C ASN A 167 -16.88 37.38 17.13
N GLU A 168 -17.30 38.25 16.21
CA GLU A 168 -16.46 39.21 15.48
C GLU A 168 -15.80 40.30 16.34
N ARG A 169 -16.02 40.30 17.66
CA ARG A 169 -15.67 41.40 18.56
C ARG A 169 -14.32 41.27 19.26
N THR A 170 -13.73 40.08 19.38
CA THR A 170 -12.57 39.87 20.28
C THR A 170 -11.23 39.58 19.59
N VAL A 171 -11.21 39.24 18.30
CA VAL A 171 -9.96 38.83 17.62
C VAL A 171 -9.71 39.71 16.39
N ALA A 172 -8.52 40.31 16.26
CA ALA A 172 -8.16 41.13 15.09
C ALA A 172 -8.21 40.31 13.79
N GLY A 173 -8.69 40.92 12.69
CA GLY A 173 -9.06 40.22 11.45
C GLY A 173 -7.97 39.35 10.81
N ARG A 174 -6.68 39.68 10.99
CA ARG A 174 -5.56 38.88 10.45
C ARG A 174 -5.45 37.50 11.10
N TYR A 175 -5.65 37.43 12.42
CA TYR A 175 -5.54 36.18 13.19
C TYR A 175 -6.78 35.28 13.05
N ARG A 176 -7.90 35.82 12.56
CA ARG A 176 -9.12 35.05 12.27
C ARG A 176 -8.97 34.15 11.05
N ARG A 177 -8.36 34.65 9.97
CA ARG A 177 -8.27 33.91 8.70
C ARG A 177 -7.25 32.77 8.80
N GLU A 178 -6.09 33.03 9.40
CA GLU A 178 -5.05 32.01 9.62
C GLU A 178 -5.44 31.03 10.73
N GLY A 179 -6.02 31.48 11.84
CA GLY A 179 -6.41 30.61 12.95
C GLY A 179 -7.51 29.61 12.60
N VAL A 180 -8.48 29.99 11.75
CA VAL A 180 -9.54 29.08 11.29
C VAL A 180 -9.00 28.06 10.28
N LEU A 181 -8.02 28.43 9.45
CA LEU A 181 -7.37 27.50 8.53
C LEU A 181 -6.45 26.52 9.27
N LEU A 182 -5.65 27.02 10.22
CA LEU A 182 -4.84 26.18 11.12
C LEU A 182 -5.71 25.21 11.93
N ALA A 183 -6.80 25.66 12.52
CA ALA A 183 -7.71 24.77 13.26
C ALA A 183 -8.37 23.73 12.35
N ALA A 184 -8.67 24.08 11.10
CA ALA A 184 -9.21 23.13 10.11
C ALA A 184 -8.18 22.10 9.63
N ASP A 185 -6.90 22.48 9.50
CA ASP A 185 -5.81 21.56 9.16
C ASP A 185 -5.48 20.60 10.31
N TRP A 186 -5.58 21.05 11.57
CA TRP A 186 -5.35 20.20 12.76
C TRP A 186 -6.45 19.17 13.00
N LEU A 187 -7.65 19.39 12.44
CA LEU A 187 -8.80 18.48 12.56
C LEU A 187 -8.84 17.41 11.47
N ASP A 188 -7.89 17.43 10.52
CA ASP A 188 -7.77 16.38 9.52
C ASP A 188 -6.86 15.25 10.04
N PRO A 189 -7.39 14.06 10.34
CA PRO A 189 -6.58 12.93 10.79
C PRO A 189 -5.58 12.45 9.71
N ALA A 190 -5.77 12.84 8.44
CA ALA A 190 -4.82 12.54 7.37
C ALA A 190 -3.64 13.54 7.29
N THR A 191 -3.75 14.70 7.93
CA THR A 191 -2.76 15.80 7.84
C THR A 191 -1.78 15.84 9.00
N SER A 192 -1.95 15.01 10.04
CA SER A 192 -1.04 14.91 11.18
C SER A 192 0.40 14.47 10.84
N ALA A 193 0.69 14.20 9.56
CA ALA A 193 2.00 13.77 9.06
C ALA A 193 2.85 14.89 8.42
N SER A 194 2.40 16.15 8.35
CA SER A 194 3.19 17.21 7.71
C SER A 194 3.33 18.47 8.59
N PRO A 195 4.48 18.68 9.27
CA PRO A 195 4.80 19.95 9.87
C PRO A 195 5.49 20.83 8.81
N TYR A 196 4.87 21.96 8.48
CA TYR A 196 5.35 23.04 7.57
C TYR A 196 4.92 22.97 6.09
N ALA A 197 3.70 23.43 5.80
CA ALA A 197 3.40 24.08 4.54
C ALA A 197 3.44 25.61 4.73
N GLY A 198 4.49 26.24 4.21
CA GLY A 198 4.67 27.69 4.20
C GLY A 198 3.72 28.40 3.25
N LEU A 199 3.40 29.65 3.60
CA LEU A 199 2.60 30.63 2.86
C LEU A 199 2.94 30.66 1.35
N GLN A 200 1.92 30.53 0.50
CA GLN A 200 1.84 31.30 -0.75
C GLN A 200 0.45 31.88 -0.92
N THR A 201 0.40 33.21 -0.87
CA THR A 201 -0.77 34.04 -1.15
C THR A 201 -0.91 34.28 -2.65
N GLY A 202 -2.03 33.80 -3.21
CA GLY A 202 -2.90 34.56 -4.11
C GLY A 202 -2.51 34.68 -5.59
N ALA A 203 -3.20 33.91 -6.42
CA ALA A 203 -3.74 34.41 -7.69
C ALA A 203 -5.00 33.62 -8.07
N VAL A 204 -6.12 34.33 -8.18
CA VAL A 204 -7.40 33.83 -8.66
C VAL A 204 -7.36 33.85 -10.19
N SER A 205 -7.60 32.72 -10.83
CA SER A 205 -8.25 32.69 -12.15
C SER A 205 -8.97 31.37 -12.35
N ARG A 206 -10.31 31.45 -12.41
CA ARG A 206 -11.17 30.40 -12.95
C ARG A 206 -10.97 30.37 -14.46
N SER A 207 -10.69 29.19 -15.01
CA SER A 207 -10.94 28.88 -16.41
C SER A 207 -11.25 27.39 -16.59
N PRO A 208 -11.99 27.04 -17.65
CA PRO A 208 -12.82 25.86 -17.70
C PRO A 208 -11.99 24.60 -17.93
N GLN A 209 -12.44 23.51 -17.32
CA GLN A 209 -11.91 22.16 -17.50
C GLN A 209 -12.08 21.74 -18.96
N LEU A 210 -11.10 22.06 -19.80
CA LEU A 210 -10.79 21.23 -20.96
C LEU A 210 -9.99 20.03 -20.46
N THR A 211 -10.37 18.86 -20.95
CA THR A 211 -9.65 17.59 -20.88
C THR A 211 -8.24 17.76 -21.47
N ALA A 212 -7.35 18.39 -20.72
CA ALA A 212 -5.94 18.51 -21.04
C ALA A 212 -5.31 17.15 -20.85
N VAL A 213 -4.86 16.55 -21.95
CA VAL A 213 -3.89 15.47 -21.93
C VAL A 213 -2.73 15.97 -21.07
N SER A 214 -2.41 15.27 -19.98
CA SER A 214 -1.32 15.66 -19.09
C SER A 214 -0.05 15.84 -19.94
N PRO A 215 0.63 17.01 -19.87
CA PRO A 215 1.83 17.28 -20.63
C PRO A 215 3.00 16.36 -20.23
N VAL A 216 2.89 15.65 -19.11
CA VAL A 216 3.89 14.67 -18.68
C VAL A 216 3.64 13.36 -19.41
N GLY A 217 4.52 13.07 -20.38
CA GLY A 217 4.51 11.81 -21.11
C GLY A 217 4.71 10.59 -20.20
N SER A 218 4.15 9.45 -20.62
CA SER A 218 4.28 8.18 -19.88
C SER A 218 5.73 7.72 -19.76
N ASP A 219 6.57 8.09 -20.72
CA ASP A 219 8.02 7.88 -20.74
C ASP A 219 8.73 8.67 -19.62
N VAL A 220 8.34 9.93 -19.40
CA VAL A 220 8.85 10.76 -18.30
C VAL A 220 8.49 10.14 -16.96
N LEU A 221 7.22 9.74 -16.77
CA LEU A 221 6.78 9.09 -15.52
C LEU A 221 7.51 7.76 -15.28
N LEU A 222 7.75 6.97 -16.33
CA LEU A 222 8.52 5.73 -16.22
C LEU A 222 9.98 5.99 -15.85
N ALA A 223 10.63 6.99 -16.47
CA ALA A 223 12.01 7.36 -16.15
C ALA A 223 12.16 7.81 -14.69
N LEU A 224 11.19 8.59 -14.19
CA LEU A 224 11.11 9.02 -12.80
C LEU A 224 10.84 7.86 -11.84
N ARG A 225 9.94 6.94 -12.19
CA ARG A 225 9.74 5.71 -11.41
C ARG A 225 11.04 4.90 -11.31
N ASN A 226 11.75 4.73 -12.42
CA ASN A 226 13.05 4.06 -12.45
C ASN A 226 14.11 4.80 -11.62
N ALA A 227 14.02 6.14 -11.51
CA ALA A 227 14.88 6.91 -10.62
C ALA A 227 14.57 6.64 -9.15
N GLY A 228 13.28 6.65 -8.78
CA GLY A 228 12.82 6.22 -7.46
C GLY A 228 13.29 4.81 -7.11
N GLU A 229 13.21 3.86 -8.04
CA GLU A 229 13.71 2.49 -7.84
C GLU A 229 15.23 2.43 -7.58
N ARG A 230 16.03 3.29 -8.21
CA ARG A 230 17.48 3.37 -7.93
C ARG A 230 17.74 3.91 -6.54
N GLU A 231 17.05 4.98 -6.15
CA GLU A 231 17.15 5.54 -4.79
C GLU A 231 16.68 4.53 -3.72
N GLY A 232 15.58 3.83 -3.99
CA GLY A 232 15.07 2.79 -3.10
C GLY A 232 16.08 1.66 -2.88
N ARG A 233 16.76 1.21 -3.94
CA ARG A 233 17.84 0.22 -3.83
C ARG A 233 19.02 0.70 -2.97
N LEU A 234 19.37 1.99 -3.04
CA LEU A 234 20.39 2.55 -2.15
C LEU A 234 19.90 2.57 -0.70
N ALA A 235 18.65 2.97 -0.46
CA ALA A 235 18.04 2.98 0.87
C ALA A 235 17.96 1.57 1.49
N VAL A 236 17.71 0.52 0.70
CA VAL A 236 17.78 -0.89 1.14
C VAL A 236 19.18 -1.25 1.64
N GLY A 237 20.23 -0.76 0.98
CA GLY A 237 21.62 -0.97 1.40
C GLY A 237 21.90 -0.37 2.78
N TRP A 238 21.49 0.88 2.99
CA TRP A 238 21.59 1.54 4.29
C TRP A 238 20.77 0.84 5.37
N TRP A 239 19.55 0.44 5.05
CA TRP A 239 18.70 -0.32 5.96
C TRP A 239 19.36 -1.64 6.37
N GLN A 240 19.94 -2.38 5.44
CA GLN A 240 20.61 -3.65 5.73
C GLN A 240 21.76 -3.44 6.73
N GLN A 241 22.58 -2.41 6.52
CA GLN A 241 23.68 -2.06 7.44
C GLN A 241 23.18 -1.76 8.85
N HIS A 242 22.09 -1.01 8.99
CA HIS A 242 21.56 -0.64 10.30
C HIS A 242 20.72 -1.73 10.98
N ALA A 243 19.95 -2.49 10.20
CA ALA A 243 18.99 -3.44 10.73
C ALA A 243 19.60 -4.83 10.94
N LEU A 244 20.56 -5.24 10.11
CA LEU A 244 21.08 -6.61 10.10
C LEU A 244 22.57 -6.68 10.47
N GLU A 245 23.40 -5.76 9.97
CA GLU A 245 24.84 -5.81 10.27
C GLU A 245 25.13 -5.50 11.75
N GLY A 246 26.23 -6.06 12.26
CA GLY A 246 26.61 -5.94 13.67
C GLY A 246 25.81 -6.81 14.65
N ARG A 247 24.73 -7.47 14.20
CA ARG A 247 23.94 -8.41 15.02
C ARG A 247 24.44 -9.84 14.90
N GLY A 248 24.17 -10.65 15.93
CA GLY A 248 24.44 -12.08 15.89
C GLY A 248 23.53 -12.82 14.89
N ALA A 249 23.98 -13.94 14.33
CA ALA A 249 23.23 -14.68 13.30
C ALA A 249 21.82 -15.13 13.74
N SER A 250 21.60 -15.38 15.04
CA SER A 250 20.26 -15.68 15.59
C SER A 250 19.35 -14.46 15.59
N GLU A 251 19.88 -13.29 15.98
CA GLU A 251 19.15 -12.02 15.98
C GLU A 251 18.81 -11.58 14.57
N GLN A 252 19.77 -11.67 13.64
CA GLN A 252 19.53 -11.39 12.21
C GLN A 252 18.38 -12.25 11.66
N ALA A 253 18.37 -13.55 11.98
CA ALA A 253 17.32 -14.44 11.54
C ALA A 253 15.96 -14.12 12.18
N LEU A 254 15.94 -13.70 13.44
CA LEU A 254 14.70 -13.26 14.11
C LEU A 254 14.17 -11.98 13.45
N THR A 255 15.02 -10.96 13.29
CA THR A 255 14.67 -9.70 12.62
C THR A 255 14.16 -9.96 11.20
N ALA A 256 14.85 -10.81 10.42
CA ALA A 256 14.42 -11.15 9.06
C ALA A 256 13.02 -11.79 9.02
N ARG A 257 12.71 -12.71 9.95
CA ARG A 257 11.38 -13.33 10.03
C ARG A 257 10.30 -12.33 10.43
N THR A 258 10.59 -11.48 11.42
CA THR A 258 9.64 -10.44 11.87
C THR A 258 9.32 -9.48 10.74
N VAL A 259 10.34 -9.01 10.02
CA VAL A 259 10.16 -8.08 8.90
C VAL A 259 9.40 -8.74 7.75
N LEU A 260 9.77 -9.96 7.33
CA LEU A 260 9.02 -10.67 6.29
C LEU A 260 7.57 -10.91 6.68
N GLY A 261 7.33 -11.41 7.89
CA GLY A 261 5.97 -11.63 8.39
C GLY A 261 5.13 -10.35 8.39
N GLY A 262 5.73 -9.21 8.75
CA GLY A 262 5.05 -7.91 8.69
C GLY A 262 4.83 -7.38 7.26
N ILE A 263 5.75 -7.62 6.33
CA ILE A 263 5.58 -7.26 4.92
C ILE A 263 4.45 -8.09 4.29
N ASP A 264 4.36 -9.38 4.61
CA ASP A 264 3.35 -10.30 4.10
C ASP A 264 1.97 -10.02 4.68
N SER A 265 1.89 -9.69 5.97
CA SER A 265 0.63 -9.32 6.65
C SER A 265 0.20 -7.87 6.41
N SER A 266 1.04 -7.05 5.75
CA SER A 266 0.86 -5.61 5.63
C SER A 266 0.72 -4.91 7.00
N ASP A 267 1.55 -5.30 7.97
CA ASP A 267 1.63 -4.69 9.29
C ASP A 267 2.14 -3.24 9.20
N ASP A 268 1.27 -2.28 9.57
CA ASP A 268 1.58 -0.85 9.52
C ASP A 268 2.83 -0.45 10.33
N GLY A 269 3.09 -1.12 11.45
CA GLY A 269 4.26 -0.86 12.29
C GLY A 269 5.57 -1.29 11.61
N VAL A 270 5.56 -2.46 10.95
CA VAL A 270 6.72 -2.93 10.17
C VAL A 270 6.92 -2.07 8.93
N LEU A 271 5.85 -1.79 8.18
CA LEU A 271 5.92 -0.91 7.01
C LEU A 271 6.36 0.51 7.39
N ALA A 272 6.01 0.99 8.58
CA ALA A 272 6.46 2.27 9.09
C ALA A 272 7.95 2.33 9.44
N ALA A 273 8.55 1.20 9.77
CA ALA A 273 9.97 1.09 10.10
C ALA A 273 10.87 0.90 8.86
N LEU A 274 10.30 0.64 7.68
CA LEU A 274 11.05 0.59 6.42
C LEU A 274 11.52 1.98 6.01
N PRO A 275 12.59 2.08 5.19
CA PRO A 275 12.98 3.34 4.56
C PRO A 275 11.79 3.99 3.86
N ARG A 276 11.60 5.28 4.10
CA ARG A 276 10.50 6.06 3.54
C ARG A 276 11.03 7.08 2.55
N PHE A 277 10.25 7.32 1.50
CA PHE A 277 10.50 8.40 0.57
C PHE A 277 10.20 9.74 1.24
N ASP A 278 11.17 10.65 1.25
CA ASP A 278 10.98 12.02 1.74
C ASP A 278 10.33 12.89 0.66
N VAL A 279 9.01 13.04 0.77
CA VAL A 279 8.21 13.88 -0.13
C VAL A 279 8.54 15.36 0.06
N ALA A 280 8.86 15.79 1.28
CA ALA A 280 9.13 17.20 1.56
C ALA A 280 10.47 17.66 0.95
N GLY A 281 11.43 16.73 0.82
CA GLY A 281 12.71 16.95 0.16
C GLY A 281 12.72 16.67 -1.35
N TYR A 282 11.56 16.52 -2.01
CA TYR A 282 11.52 16.40 -3.47
C TYR A 282 11.19 17.75 -4.11
N ASP A 283 12.21 18.36 -4.70
CA ASP A 283 12.16 19.72 -5.26
C ASP A 283 12.50 19.74 -6.77
N ALA A 284 12.56 20.95 -7.32
CA ALA A 284 12.88 21.18 -8.72
C ALA A 284 14.26 20.63 -9.11
N ASP A 285 15.25 20.70 -8.23
CA ASP A 285 16.60 20.23 -8.49
C ASP A 285 16.64 18.71 -8.56
N ARG A 286 15.96 18.03 -7.64
CA ARG A 286 15.84 16.57 -7.64
C ARG A 286 15.03 16.06 -8.83
N TYR A 287 13.97 16.76 -9.20
CA TYR A 287 13.27 16.49 -10.46
C TYR A 287 14.21 16.59 -11.66
N GLN A 288 14.95 17.69 -11.78
CA GLN A 288 15.85 17.92 -12.91
C GLN A 288 16.97 16.87 -13.00
N ALA A 289 17.44 16.35 -11.85
CA ALA A 289 18.45 15.29 -11.79
C ALA A 289 17.93 13.93 -12.30
N HIS A 290 16.61 13.74 -12.40
CA HIS A 290 15.99 12.46 -12.76
C HIS A 290 15.17 12.51 -14.04
N ALA A 291 14.70 13.68 -14.42
CA ALA A 291 13.92 13.90 -15.62
C ALA A 291 14.78 13.58 -16.87
N PRO A 292 14.22 12.84 -17.86
CA PRO A 292 14.92 12.58 -19.11
C PRO A 292 15.10 13.87 -19.92
N ALA A 293 16.07 13.87 -20.85
CA ALA A 293 16.29 15.00 -21.73
C ALA A 293 15.04 15.31 -22.56
N GLY A 294 14.62 16.58 -22.58
CA GLY A 294 13.40 17.02 -23.27
C GLY A 294 12.13 16.95 -22.42
N ALA A 295 12.21 16.50 -21.17
CA ALA A 295 11.10 16.66 -20.22
C ALA A 295 10.87 18.16 -19.93
N PRO A 296 9.60 18.56 -19.71
CA PRO A 296 9.26 19.94 -19.33
C PRO A 296 9.95 20.32 -18.01
N GLY A 297 10.29 21.59 -17.86
CA GLY A 297 10.89 22.09 -16.61
C GLY A 297 9.92 21.99 -15.44
N TRP A 298 10.42 21.85 -14.21
CA TRP A 298 9.56 21.75 -13.01
C TRP A 298 8.54 22.89 -12.88
N SER A 299 8.94 24.12 -13.19
CA SER A 299 8.07 25.31 -13.18
C SER A 299 7.05 25.35 -14.32
N GLU A 300 7.22 24.52 -15.34
CA GLU A 300 6.30 24.39 -16.48
C GLU A 300 5.21 23.34 -16.22
N LEU A 301 5.43 22.47 -15.23
CA LEU A 301 4.45 21.50 -14.77
C LEU A 301 3.33 22.19 -13.99
N LEU A 302 2.09 21.82 -14.27
CA LEU A 302 0.95 22.19 -13.43
C LEU A 302 1.02 21.44 -12.08
N ASP A 303 0.40 21.98 -11.03
CA ASP A 303 0.37 21.36 -9.70
C ASP A 303 -0.05 19.88 -9.72
N HIS A 304 -1.00 19.54 -10.60
CA HIS A 304 -1.44 18.16 -10.78
C HIS A 304 -0.33 17.25 -11.34
N ASP A 305 0.42 17.74 -12.32
CA ASP A 305 1.50 17.01 -12.96
C ASP A 305 2.72 16.88 -12.04
N GLN A 306 3.01 17.93 -11.25
CA GLN A 306 4.02 17.85 -10.19
C GLN A 306 3.67 16.75 -9.18
N ALA A 307 2.40 16.65 -8.77
CA ALA A 307 1.95 15.58 -7.90
C ALA A 307 2.09 14.18 -8.55
N LEU A 308 1.75 14.04 -9.83
CA LEU A 308 1.94 12.78 -10.58
C LEU A 308 3.41 12.36 -10.68
N VAL A 309 4.30 13.32 -10.91
CA VAL A 309 5.75 13.11 -10.95
C VAL A 309 6.27 12.63 -9.59
N VAL A 310 5.88 13.31 -8.51
CA VAL A 310 6.25 12.93 -7.13
C VAL A 310 5.73 11.54 -6.79
N ASP A 311 4.48 11.24 -7.15
CA ASP A 311 3.88 9.93 -6.95
C ASP A 311 4.63 8.84 -7.72
N ALA A 312 5.03 9.08 -8.98
CA ALA A 312 5.77 8.11 -9.77
C ALA A 312 7.13 7.74 -9.16
N VAL A 313 7.88 8.73 -8.67
CA VAL A 313 9.16 8.48 -7.97
C VAL A 313 8.92 7.75 -6.65
N ARG A 314 7.94 8.20 -5.87
CA ARG A 314 7.60 7.60 -4.58
C ARG A 314 7.20 6.13 -4.74
N ASP A 315 6.40 5.81 -5.75
CA ASP A 315 5.94 4.45 -6.03
C ASP A 315 7.14 3.55 -6.39
N GLY A 316 8.02 4.00 -7.30
CA GLY A 316 9.24 3.27 -7.64
C GLY A 316 10.18 3.06 -6.45
N PHE A 317 10.34 4.07 -5.60
CA PHE A 317 11.11 3.96 -4.35
C PHE A 317 10.50 2.94 -3.41
N THR A 318 9.20 3.04 -3.16
CA THR A 318 8.49 2.20 -2.18
C THR A 318 8.50 0.73 -2.60
N ASP A 319 8.23 0.46 -3.88
CA ASP A 319 8.30 -0.88 -4.47
C ASP A 319 9.71 -1.47 -4.30
N ALA A 320 10.75 -0.72 -4.71
CA ALA A 320 12.14 -1.17 -4.62
C ALA A 320 12.60 -1.40 -3.16
N VAL A 321 12.13 -0.58 -2.21
CA VAL A 321 12.42 -0.79 -0.79
C VAL A 321 11.75 -2.05 -0.27
N ARG A 322 10.46 -2.24 -0.54
CA ARG A 322 9.71 -3.41 -0.09
C ARG A 322 10.33 -4.70 -0.62
N ASP A 323 10.54 -4.78 -1.93
CA ASP A 323 11.08 -5.96 -2.60
C ASP A 323 12.54 -6.22 -2.19
N GLY A 324 13.34 -5.16 -2.12
CA GLY A 324 14.75 -5.25 -1.74
C GLY A 324 14.93 -5.72 -0.29
N VAL A 325 14.16 -5.17 0.65
CA VAL A 325 14.18 -5.60 2.06
C VAL A 325 13.76 -7.06 2.18
N ALA A 326 12.66 -7.45 1.53
CA ALA A 326 12.19 -8.84 1.53
C ALA A 326 13.27 -9.80 0.98
N ALA A 327 13.89 -9.46 -0.15
CA ALA A 327 14.96 -10.26 -0.75
C ALA A 327 16.17 -10.43 0.19
N ARG A 328 16.58 -9.38 0.91
CA ARG A 328 17.68 -9.46 1.90
C ARG A 328 17.30 -10.33 3.09
N CYS A 329 16.08 -10.23 3.60
CA CYS A 329 15.59 -11.08 4.67
C CYS A 329 15.58 -12.56 4.26
N HIS A 330 15.12 -12.88 3.05
CA HIS A 330 15.19 -14.25 2.53
C HIS A 330 16.63 -14.75 2.43
N ALA A 331 17.56 -13.93 1.90
CA ALA A 331 18.96 -14.31 1.79
C ALA A 331 19.59 -14.67 3.16
N VAL A 332 19.29 -13.90 4.21
CA VAL A 332 19.74 -14.19 5.59
C VAL A 332 19.20 -15.53 6.08
N LEU A 333 17.91 -15.81 5.83
CA LEU A 333 17.29 -17.06 6.28
C LEU A 333 17.81 -18.27 5.53
N THR A 334 18.06 -18.15 4.22
CA THR A 334 18.64 -19.22 3.41
C THR A 334 20.10 -19.50 3.79
N ALA A 335 20.92 -18.48 4.02
CA ALA A 335 22.31 -18.65 4.47
C ALA A 335 22.41 -19.43 5.80
N ARG A 336 21.43 -19.24 6.70
CA ARG A 336 21.35 -19.98 7.96
C ARG A 336 20.90 -21.43 7.80
N ALA A 337 20.10 -21.73 6.79
CA ALA A 337 19.69 -23.11 6.51
C ALA A 337 20.87 -23.96 6.01
N VAL A 338 21.80 -23.36 5.27
CA VAL A 338 22.99 -24.05 4.71
C VAL A 338 24.06 -24.34 5.77
N THR A 339 24.10 -23.56 6.84
CA THR A 339 25.12 -23.67 7.91
C THR A 339 24.71 -24.59 9.08
N ARG A 340 23.56 -25.26 8.97
CA ARG A 340 23.06 -26.25 9.94
C ARG A 340 23.25 -27.67 9.45
#